data_AF-A0A4Y7M9N3-F1
#
_entry.id   AF-A0A4Y7M9N3-F1
#
_cell.length_a   1.000
_cell.length_b   1.000
_cell.length_c   1.000
_cell.angle_alpha   90.00
_cell.angle_beta   90.00
_cell.angle_gamma   90.00
#
_symmetry.space_group_name_H-M   'P 1'
#
loop_
_entity.id
_entity.type
_entity.pdbx_description
1 polymer ?
#
loop_
_entity_poly.entity_id
_entity_poly.type
_entity_poly.pdbx_seq_one_letter_code
_entity_poly.pdbx_strand_id
1 'polypeptide(L)'
;MAKVDRKRFECNALPKGWTREEVVRKTGLSAGTKDIFYYSPNGKKFRSKPQLVRYLGDTVDLTTFDYKTGKINAILLRKNRKKAQPDLARGFRNDLSVIPPIRQTASIFKQPVTIVKSQECKVRHELKHGRQEKPRQLFWEKRLENLKFLNSETEENSRLPPSIKPVGPYVTSDTALQSLVSSLHTVIQGVSITGQTGSKSALEKNAGVFLNPDQPLVQGLVISESDIRKQEERVLSARVKLQEALRSL
;
A
#
# COMPACT_ATOMS: atom_id res chain seq x y z
N MET A 1 22.04 33.71 35.67
CA MET A 1 21.10 33.08 34.70
C MET A 1 21.71 33.17 33.30
N ALA A 2 22.01 32.05 32.66
CA ALA A 2 22.59 32.04 31.31
C ALA A 2 21.55 32.53 30.29
N LYS A 3 21.84 33.62 29.56
CA LYS A 3 20.98 34.18 28.50
C LYS A 3 20.70 33.08 27.46
N VAL A 4 19.44 32.78 27.16
CA VAL A 4 19.09 31.79 26.13
C VAL A 4 19.37 32.43 24.76
N ASP A 5 20.29 31.86 23.99
CA ASP A 5 20.58 32.32 22.63
C ASP A 5 19.43 31.90 21.71
N ARG A 6 18.50 32.82 21.48
CA ARG A 6 17.35 32.66 20.59
C ARG A 6 17.66 33.39 19.30
N LYS A 7 17.69 32.68 18.18
CA LYS A 7 17.80 33.30 16.85
C LYS A 7 16.48 33.13 16.11
N ARG A 8 15.84 34.27 15.77
CA ARG A 8 14.58 34.30 15.04
C ARG A 8 14.83 34.73 13.60
N PHE A 9 14.26 34.00 12.66
CA PHE A 9 14.40 34.21 11.23
C PHE A 9 13.02 34.25 10.59
N GLU A 10 12.83 35.10 9.58
CA GLU A 10 11.65 35.01 8.72
C GLU A 10 11.73 33.76 7.84
N CYS A 11 10.60 33.07 7.67
CA CYS A 11 10.55 31.85 6.87
C CYS A 11 9.85 32.12 5.54
N ASN A 12 10.64 32.46 4.52
CA ASN A 12 10.14 32.75 3.17
C ASN A 12 9.46 31.55 2.48
N ALA A 13 9.66 30.34 3.00
CA ALA A 13 9.02 29.11 2.51
C ALA A 13 7.62 28.87 3.10
N LEU A 14 7.18 29.69 4.05
CA LEU A 14 5.84 29.70 4.62
C LEU A 14 5.13 31.01 4.23
N PRO A 15 3.80 31.12 4.42
CA PRO A 15 3.07 32.36 4.16
C PRO A 15 3.69 33.57 4.87
N LYS A 16 3.41 34.78 4.37
CA LYS A 16 3.92 36.02 4.97
C LYS A 16 3.58 36.09 6.46
N GLY A 17 4.55 36.53 7.27
CA GLY A 17 4.41 36.68 8.73
C GLY A 17 4.78 35.45 9.56
N TRP A 18 5.20 34.34 8.94
CA TRP A 18 5.72 33.18 9.66
C TRP A 18 7.19 33.36 10.06
N THR A 19 7.50 33.04 11.32
CA THR A 19 8.86 33.13 11.85
C THR A 19 9.34 31.80 12.41
N ARG A 20 10.63 31.53 12.25
CA ARG A 20 11.34 30.35 12.74
C ARG A 20 12.29 30.77 13.86
N GLU A 21 12.27 30.06 14.96
CA GLU A 21 13.16 30.28 16.11
C GLU A 21 14.02 29.05 16.34
N GLU A 22 15.33 29.23 16.39
CA GLU A 22 16.28 28.21 16.83
C GLU A 22 16.68 28.49 18.29
N VAL A 23 16.54 27.48 19.16
CA VAL A 23 16.91 27.54 20.57
C VAL A 23 17.93 26.44 20.86
N VAL A 24 19.13 26.81 21.30
CA VAL A 24 20.18 25.85 21.67
C VAL A 24 19.99 25.41 23.11
N ARG A 25 19.96 24.09 23.36
CA ARG A 25 19.92 23.53 24.72
C ARG A 25 21.25 23.78 25.42
N LYS A 26 21.21 24.31 26.65
CA LYS A 26 22.43 24.65 27.41
C LYS A 26 22.83 23.61 28.46
N THR A 27 21.95 22.69 28.82
CA THR A 27 22.13 21.76 29.95
C THR A 27 21.68 20.35 29.62
N GLY A 28 22.21 19.37 30.36
CA GLY A 28 21.91 17.94 30.22
C GLY A 28 22.65 17.24 29.07
N LEU A 29 22.37 15.95 28.88
CA LEU A 29 23.02 15.08 27.88
C LEU A 29 22.81 15.54 26.42
N SER A 30 21.84 16.42 26.18
CA SER A 30 21.55 16.99 24.85
C SER A 30 21.99 18.45 24.71
N ALA A 31 22.86 18.95 25.60
CA ALA A 31 23.45 20.28 25.48
C ALA A 31 24.13 20.44 24.11
N GLY A 32 23.91 21.58 23.46
CA GLY A 32 24.36 21.86 22.09
C GLY A 32 23.37 21.45 20.98
N THR A 33 22.34 20.64 21.29
CA THR A 33 21.28 20.33 20.32
C THR A 33 20.37 21.55 20.11
N LYS A 34 19.98 21.80 18.87
CA LYS A 34 19.08 22.89 18.48
C LYS A 34 17.63 22.41 18.42
N ASP A 35 16.77 23.03 19.21
CA ASP A 35 15.32 22.92 19.06
C ASP A 35 14.82 24.01 18.11
N ILE A 36 13.86 23.63 17.27
CA ILE A 36 13.31 24.52 16.24
C ILE A 36 11.83 24.69 16.48
N PHE A 37 11.41 25.95 16.51
CA PHE A 37 10.01 26.35 16.67
C PHE A 37 9.60 27.25 15.52
N TYR A 38 8.33 27.16 15.12
CA TYR A 38 7.71 28.11 14.19
C TYR A 38 6.61 28.87 14.90
N TYR A 39 6.39 30.11 14.51
CA TYR A 39 5.32 30.95 15.01
C TYR A 39 4.48 31.43 13.83
N SER A 40 3.15 31.29 13.94
CA SER A 40 2.23 31.90 12.99
C SER A 40 2.23 33.43 13.12
N PRO A 41 1.66 34.16 12.16
CA PRO A 41 1.44 35.60 12.27
C PRO A 41 0.64 35.99 13.53
N ASN A 42 -0.21 35.08 14.01
CA ASN A 42 -1.00 35.25 15.23
C ASN A 42 -0.24 34.84 16.51
N GLY A 43 1.07 34.56 16.42
CA GLY A 43 1.93 34.20 17.55
C GLY A 43 1.80 32.75 18.05
N LYS A 44 1.03 31.89 17.38
CA LYS A 44 0.86 30.48 17.79
C LYS A 44 2.15 29.69 17.56
N LYS A 45 2.64 28.99 18.59
CA LYS A 45 3.89 28.21 18.56
C LYS A 45 3.70 26.78 18.08
N PHE A 46 4.53 26.35 17.14
CA PHE A 46 4.58 25.01 16.56
C PHE A 46 5.93 24.37 16.85
N ARG A 47 5.92 23.09 17.25
CA ARG A 47 7.12 22.34 17.68
C ARG A 47 7.46 21.17 16.75
N SER A 48 6.65 20.89 15.74
CA SER A 48 6.88 19.80 14.79
C SER A 48 6.24 20.03 13.42
N LYS A 49 6.78 19.37 12.39
CA LYS A 49 6.25 19.42 11.01
C LYS A 49 4.77 19.00 10.93
N PRO A 50 4.32 17.88 11.54
CA PRO A 50 2.92 17.49 11.48
C PRO A 50 1.97 18.53 12.10
N GLN A 51 2.42 19.25 13.13
CA GLN A 51 1.62 20.30 13.77
C GLN A 51 1.42 21.51 12.84
N LEU A 52 2.44 21.88 12.06
CA LEU A 52 2.31 22.89 11.01
C LEU A 52 1.37 22.45 9.88
N VAL A 53 1.54 21.21 9.40
CA VAL A 53 0.70 20.64 8.32
C VAL A 53 -0.77 20.66 8.71
N ARG A 54 -1.12 20.24 9.93
CA ARG A 54 -2.51 20.27 10.40
C ARG A 54 -3.09 21.69 10.51
N TYR A 55 -2.24 22.68 10.81
CA TYR A 55 -2.70 24.05 11.01
C TYR A 55 -2.83 24.83 9.70
N LEU A 56 -1.91 24.60 8.75
CA LEU A 56 -1.96 25.21 7.42
C LEU A 56 -2.91 24.45 6.47
N GLY A 57 -3.20 23.18 6.75
CA GLY A 57 -4.10 22.36 5.95
C GLY A 57 -3.66 22.30 4.49
N ASP A 58 -4.63 22.37 3.59
CA ASP A 58 -4.41 22.30 2.14
C ASP A 58 -4.00 23.64 1.50
N THR A 59 -3.90 24.71 2.29
CA THR A 59 -3.53 26.04 1.77
C THR A 59 -2.06 26.14 1.37
N VAL A 60 -1.20 25.28 1.93
CA VAL A 60 0.25 25.28 1.67
C VAL A 60 0.77 23.84 1.64
N ASP A 61 1.31 23.43 0.50
CA ASP A 61 1.95 22.13 0.38
C ASP A 61 3.34 22.10 1.06
N LEU A 62 3.40 21.48 2.25
CA LEU A 62 4.64 21.29 3.01
C LEU A 62 5.33 19.95 2.73
N THR A 63 4.96 19.23 1.68
CA THR A 63 5.57 17.93 1.33
C THR A 63 7.08 18.06 1.11
N THR A 64 7.51 19.11 0.41
CA THR A 64 8.91 19.39 0.07
C THR A 64 9.63 20.28 1.10
N PHE A 65 8.90 20.75 2.11
CA PHE A 65 9.42 21.61 3.16
C PHE A 65 10.24 20.83 4.19
N ASP A 66 11.48 21.24 4.45
CA ASP A 66 12.29 20.68 5.53
C ASP A 66 12.14 21.51 6.80
N TYR A 67 11.52 20.91 7.82
CA TYR A 67 11.27 21.55 9.11
C TYR A 67 12.56 21.96 9.83
N LYS A 68 13.63 21.18 9.66
CA LYS A 68 14.90 21.45 10.36
C LYS A 68 15.64 22.64 9.77
N THR A 69 15.51 22.91 8.47
CA THR A 69 16.24 23.99 7.80
C THR A 69 15.38 25.19 7.47
N GLY A 70 14.04 25.04 7.47
CA GLY A 70 13.09 26.09 7.11
C GLY A 70 13.13 26.46 5.63
N LYS A 71 13.63 25.56 4.78
CA LYS A 71 13.79 25.74 3.34
C LYS A 71 13.07 24.63 2.57
N ILE A 72 12.72 24.92 1.32
CA ILE A 72 12.22 23.92 0.39
C ILE A 72 13.39 23.05 -0.06
N ASN A 73 13.27 21.74 0.13
CA ASN A 73 14.32 20.82 -0.24
C ASN A 73 14.16 20.37 -1.70
N ALA A 74 15.05 20.83 -2.59
CA ALA A 74 15.02 20.49 -4.01
C ALA A 74 15.26 19.00 -4.32
N ILE A 75 15.85 18.24 -3.39
CA ILE A 75 16.00 16.77 -3.52
C ILE A 75 14.63 16.10 -3.43
N LEU A 76 13.69 16.67 -2.67
CA LEU A 76 12.30 16.19 -2.59
C LEU A 76 11.50 16.53 -3.87
N LEU A 77 11.84 17.60 -4.61
CA LEU A 77 11.24 17.91 -5.92
C LEU A 77 11.55 16.82 -6.96
N ARG A 78 12.78 16.31 -6.99
CA ARG A 78 13.19 15.25 -7.94
C ARG A 78 12.44 13.93 -7.71
N LYS A 79 11.98 13.66 -6.49
CA LYS A 79 11.16 12.48 -6.15
C LYS A 79 9.70 12.62 -6.58
N ASN A 80 9.21 13.85 -6.76
CA ASN A 80 7.84 14.13 -7.20
C ASN A 80 7.70 14.30 -8.72
N ARG A 81 8.78 14.59 -9.47
CA ARG A 81 8.73 14.68 -10.93
C ARG A 81 8.51 13.32 -11.62
N LYS A 82 8.80 12.20 -10.94
CA LYS A 82 8.36 10.85 -11.35
C LYS A 82 6.94 10.49 -10.88
N LYS A 83 6.21 11.44 -10.30
CA LYS A 83 4.86 11.25 -9.73
C LYS A 83 3.86 12.32 -10.15
N ALA A 84 4.16 13.01 -11.26
CA ALA A 84 3.28 13.97 -11.92
C ALA A 84 2.52 13.33 -13.11
N GLN A 85 2.40 12.00 -13.10
CA GLN A 85 1.19 11.36 -13.61
C GLN A 85 0.27 11.21 -12.39
N PRO A 86 -1.02 11.54 -12.47
CA PRO A 86 -1.99 11.15 -11.46
C PRO A 86 -2.11 9.61 -11.52
N ASP A 87 -1.10 8.93 -10.98
CA ASP A 87 -1.18 7.53 -10.62
C ASP A 87 -2.23 7.43 -9.52
N LEU A 88 -3.46 7.09 -9.91
CA LEU A 88 -4.46 6.46 -9.03
C LEU A 88 -3.87 5.23 -8.30
N ALA A 89 -2.72 4.72 -8.76
CA ALA A 89 -1.89 3.71 -8.12
C ALA A 89 -1.03 4.22 -6.94
N ARG A 90 -1.12 5.49 -6.53
CA ARG A 90 -0.55 5.95 -5.25
C ARG A 90 -1.49 5.55 -4.11
N GLY A 91 -1.55 4.23 -3.92
CA GLY A 91 -2.28 3.47 -2.92
C GLY A 91 -3.24 4.26 -2.06
N PHE A 92 -4.52 3.94 -2.20
CA PHE A 92 -5.34 3.61 -1.04
C PHE A 92 -4.41 3.17 0.08
N ARG A 93 -4.30 4.04 1.09
CA ARG A 93 -3.54 3.73 2.29
C ARG A 93 -3.98 2.34 2.68
N ASN A 94 -3.04 1.39 2.65
CA ASN A 94 -3.21 0.09 3.28
C ASN A 94 -3.98 0.33 4.55
N ASP A 95 -5.21 -0.17 4.56
CA ASP A 95 -6.10 -0.04 5.69
C ASP A 95 -5.30 -0.43 6.94
N LEU A 96 -5.32 0.44 7.94
CA LEU A 96 -4.71 0.20 9.24
C LEU A 96 -5.25 -1.08 9.89
N SER A 97 -6.30 -1.70 9.34
CA SER A 97 -6.84 -3.01 9.71
C SER A 97 -6.04 -4.22 9.22
N VAL A 98 -5.15 -4.08 8.22
CA VAL A 98 -4.40 -5.23 7.62
C VAL A 98 -2.93 -5.24 8.05
N ILE A 99 -2.47 -4.21 8.75
CA ILE A 99 -1.14 -4.22 9.37
C ILE A 99 -1.27 -5.04 10.68
N PRO A 100 -0.67 -6.25 10.77
CA PRO A 100 -0.70 -6.99 12.02
C PRO A 100 -0.11 -6.11 13.14
N PRO A 101 -0.69 -6.13 14.35
CA PRO A 101 -0.28 -5.25 15.43
C PRO A 101 1.23 -5.37 15.66
N ILE A 102 1.94 -4.28 15.40
CA ILE A 102 3.38 -4.19 15.63
C ILE A 102 3.55 -4.26 17.15
N ARG A 103 4.28 -5.27 17.64
CA ARG A 103 4.65 -5.34 19.05
C ARG A 103 5.40 -4.06 19.42
N GLN A 104 4.81 -3.24 20.28
CA GLN A 104 5.45 -2.08 20.91
C GLN A 104 6.43 -2.51 22.01
N THR A 105 7.16 -3.62 21.82
CA THR A 105 8.24 -3.97 22.74
C THR A 105 9.39 -3.02 22.46
N ALA A 106 9.40 -1.91 23.19
CA ALA A 106 10.51 -0.98 23.27
C ALA A 106 11.67 -1.65 24.02
N SER A 107 12.36 -2.59 23.38
CA SER A 107 13.69 -2.98 23.82
C SER A 107 14.71 -2.17 23.03
N ILE A 108 15.03 -0.99 23.56
CA ILE A 108 16.04 -0.07 23.01
C ILE A 108 17.45 -0.41 23.51
N PHE A 109 17.57 -1.25 24.52
CA PHE A 109 18.85 -1.80 24.92
C PHE A 109 19.09 -3.05 24.11
N LYS A 110 19.96 -2.91 23.11
CA LYS A 110 20.63 -4.02 22.45
C LYS A 110 21.47 -4.74 23.51
N GLN A 111 20.85 -5.58 24.33
CA GLN A 111 21.62 -6.58 25.06
C GLN A 111 22.34 -7.42 24.00
N PRO A 112 23.66 -7.60 24.10
CA PRO A 112 24.38 -8.44 23.15
C PRO A 112 23.82 -9.86 23.28
N VAL A 113 23.13 -10.30 22.22
CA VAL A 113 22.65 -11.69 22.13
C VAL A 113 23.76 -12.49 21.49
N THR A 114 24.31 -13.45 22.23
CA THR A 114 25.26 -14.42 21.69
C THR A 114 24.51 -15.42 20.82
N ILE A 115 24.70 -15.33 19.50
CA ILE A 115 24.08 -16.27 18.55
C ILE A 115 24.89 -17.57 18.60
N VAL A 116 24.41 -18.56 19.34
CA VAL A 116 24.95 -19.92 19.30
C VAL A 116 24.37 -20.63 18.09
N LYS A 117 25.20 -20.86 17.06
CA LYS A 117 24.83 -21.68 15.91
C LYS A 117 25.41 -23.07 16.09
N SER A 118 24.60 -24.10 15.85
CA SER A 118 25.01 -25.51 15.90
C SER A 118 26.03 -25.89 14.82
N GLN A 119 26.27 -25.01 13.82
CA GLN A 119 27.19 -25.25 12.71
C GLN A 119 28.01 -23.99 12.36
N GLU A 120 29.28 -24.19 12.01
CA GLU A 120 30.24 -23.15 11.62
C GLU A 120 29.90 -22.54 10.25
N CYS A 121 29.07 -21.50 10.23
CA CYS A 121 28.77 -20.75 9.00
C CYS A 121 29.63 -19.49 8.90
N LYS A 122 30.52 -19.44 7.90
CA LYS A 122 31.27 -18.22 7.52
C LYS A 122 30.28 -17.10 7.18
N VAL A 123 30.24 -16.05 8.00
CA VAL A 123 29.37 -14.88 7.77
C VAL A 123 29.92 -14.08 6.58
N ARG A 124 29.30 -14.24 5.41
CA ARG A 124 29.59 -13.40 4.24
C ARG A 124 29.06 -11.98 4.50
N HIS A 125 29.96 -11.00 4.57
CA HIS A 125 29.64 -9.59 4.85
C HIS A 125 29.14 -8.78 3.64
N GLU A 126 29.03 -9.37 2.45
CA GLU A 126 28.52 -8.68 1.26
C GLU A 126 27.12 -9.18 0.88
N LEU A 127 26.08 -8.53 1.40
CA LEU A 127 24.76 -8.55 0.75
C LEU A 127 24.79 -7.59 -0.44
N LYS A 128 25.46 -7.97 -1.54
CA LYS A 128 25.22 -7.37 -2.86
C LYS A 128 23.88 -7.87 -3.41
N HIS A 129 22.81 -7.67 -2.66
CA HIS A 129 21.46 -7.93 -3.17
C HIS A 129 20.96 -6.61 -3.76
N GLY A 130 20.52 -6.65 -5.01
CA GLY A 130 19.91 -5.52 -5.72
C GLY A 130 18.65 -5.00 -5.00
N ARG A 131 17.75 -4.34 -5.71
CA ARG A 131 16.46 -3.94 -5.12
C ARG A 131 15.78 -5.17 -4.52
N GLN A 132 15.78 -5.28 -3.19
CA GLN A 132 15.06 -6.33 -2.50
C GLN A 132 13.57 -6.05 -2.70
N GLU A 133 12.89 -6.97 -3.39
CA GLU A 133 11.45 -6.92 -3.49
C GLU A 133 10.86 -7.05 -2.09
N LYS A 134 9.83 -6.24 -1.80
CA LYS A 134 9.16 -6.34 -0.51
C LYS A 134 8.48 -7.71 -0.43
N PRO A 135 8.53 -8.38 0.73
CA PRO A 135 7.82 -9.64 0.89
C PRO A 135 6.31 -9.42 0.66
N ARG A 136 5.71 -10.28 -0.15
CA ARG A 136 4.26 -10.31 -0.42
C ARG A 136 3.65 -11.54 0.24
N GLN A 137 2.45 -11.38 0.79
CA GLN A 137 1.68 -12.50 1.33
C GLN A 137 0.88 -13.13 0.20
N LEU A 138 1.19 -14.37 -0.19
CA LEU A 138 0.60 -15.04 -1.36
C LEU A 138 -0.85 -15.51 -1.18
N PHE A 139 -1.26 -15.80 0.06
CA PHE A 139 -2.57 -16.38 0.38
C PHE A 139 -3.31 -15.55 1.42
N TRP A 140 -3.29 -14.22 1.25
CA TRP A 140 -3.94 -13.32 2.21
C TRP A 140 -5.47 -13.44 2.13
N GLU A 141 -6.00 -13.85 0.98
CA GLU A 141 -7.42 -14.09 0.71
C GLU A 141 -8.01 -15.18 1.60
N LYS A 142 -7.19 -16.13 2.09
CA LYS A 142 -7.63 -17.12 3.07
C LYS A 142 -8.21 -16.48 4.33
N ARG A 143 -7.78 -15.27 4.68
CA ARG A 143 -8.33 -14.53 5.83
C ARG A 143 -9.79 -14.10 5.61
N LEU A 144 -10.24 -14.10 4.37
CA LEU A 144 -11.60 -13.74 3.99
C LEU A 144 -12.52 -14.96 3.88
N GLU A 145 -12.03 -16.21 4.01
CA GLU A 145 -12.82 -17.44 3.78
C GLU A 145 -14.13 -17.50 4.58
N ASN A 146 -14.20 -16.88 5.76
CA ASN A 146 -15.39 -16.84 6.61
C ASN A 146 -16.29 -15.62 6.37
N LEU A 147 -15.90 -14.74 5.44
CA LEU A 147 -16.70 -13.58 5.05
C LEU A 147 -17.52 -13.94 3.82
N LYS A 148 -18.84 -13.89 3.98
CA LYS A 148 -19.79 -14.10 2.89
C LYS A 148 -20.25 -12.75 2.35
N PHE A 149 -20.39 -12.67 1.02
CA PHE A 149 -21.05 -11.55 0.38
C PHE A 149 -22.55 -11.65 0.69
N LEU A 150 -23.07 -10.75 1.53
CA LEU A 150 -24.50 -10.65 1.80
C LEU A 150 -25.14 -9.84 0.66
N ASN A 151 -25.81 -10.52 -0.26
CA ASN A 151 -26.78 -9.89 -1.15
C ASN A 151 -28.19 -10.26 -0.64
N SER A 152 -29.01 -9.24 -0.37
CA SER A 152 -30.35 -9.38 0.21
C SER A 152 -31.35 -10.16 -0.66
N GLU A 153 -31.02 -10.47 -1.91
CA GLU A 153 -32.01 -10.97 -2.89
C GLU A 153 -31.58 -12.23 -3.68
N THR A 154 -30.35 -12.74 -3.55
CA THR A 154 -29.96 -13.93 -4.33
C THR A 154 -28.75 -14.65 -3.72
N GLU A 155 -28.98 -15.74 -2.98
CA GLU A 155 -27.90 -16.60 -2.45
C GLU A 155 -27.08 -17.30 -3.56
N GLU A 156 -27.68 -17.48 -4.74
CA GLU A 156 -27.11 -18.25 -5.86
C GLU A 156 -25.87 -17.60 -6.51
N ASN A 157 -25.70 -16.28 -6.42
CA ASN A 157 -24.65 -15.56 -7.16
C ASN A 157 -23.25 -15.58 -6.50
N SER A 158 -23.13 -16.25 -5.36
CA SER A 158 -21.90 -16.25 -4.56
C SER A 158 -20.96 -17.42 -4.89
N ARG A 159 -21.25 -18.21 -5.94
CA ARG A 159 -20.49 -19.42 -6.26
C ARG A 159 -19.61 -19.21 -7.49
N LEU A 160 -18.41 -19.78 -7.44
CA LEU A 160 -17.49 -19.80 -8.56
C LEU A 160 -18.08 -20.68 -9.69
N PRO A 161 -18.08 -20.22 -10.96
CA PRO A 161 -18.57 -21.01 -12.09
C PRO A 161 -17.82 -22.35 -12.23
N PRO A 162 -18.49 -23.45 -12.66
CA PRO A 162 -17.84 -24.76 -12.82
C PRO A 162 -16.63 -24.77 -13.77
N SER A 163 -16.59 -23.83 -14.72
CA SER A 163 -15.48 -23.67 -15.66
C SER A 163 -14.21 -23.13 -14.99
N ILE A 164 -14.33 -22.42 -13.86
CA ILE A 164 -13.21 -21.81 -13.14
C ILE A 164 -12.85 -22.71 -11.96
N LYS A 165 -11.62 -23.24 -11.97
CA LYS A 165 -11.15 -24.18 -10.95
C LYS A 165 -10.20 -23.49 -9.96
N PRO A 166 -10.37 -23.69 -8.64
CA PRO A 166 -9.43 -23.19 -7.65
C PRO A 166 -8.08 -23.91 -7.78
N VAL A 167 -6.98 -23.17 -7.55
CA VAL A 167 -5.62 -23.73 -7.62
C VAL A 167 -4.75 -23.21 -6.49
N GLY A 168 -4.00 -24.13 -5.90
CA GLY A 168 -3.06 -23.86 -4.81
C GLY A 168 -3.34 -24.69 -3.57
N PRO A 169 -2.42 -24.70 -2.60
CA PRO A 169 -2.54 -25.48 -1.38
C PRO A 169 -3.73 -25.01 -0.55
N TYR A 170 -4.66 -25.93 -0.29
CA TYR A 170 -5.87 -25.72 0.52
C TYR A 170 -6.76 -24.58 0.02
N VAL A 171 -6.72 -24.23 -1.26
CA VAL A 171 -7.58 -23.17 -1.83
C VAL A 171 -8.97 -23.74 -2.11
N THR A 172 -10.00 -23.17 -1.48
CA THR A 172 -11.40 -23.55 -1.73
C THR A 172 -12.00 -22.69 -2.83
N SER A 173 -13.20 -23.05 -3.31
CA SER A 173 -13.93 -22.24 -4.30
C SER A 173 -14.20 -20.82 -3.80
N ASP A 174 -14.44 -20.65 -2.50
CA ASP A 174 -14.71 -19.34 -1.88
C ASP A 174 -13.44 -18.48 -1.84
N THR A 175 -12.30 -19.06 -1.45
CA THR A 175 -10.99 -18.37 -1.48
C THR A 175 -10.65 -17.94 -2.91
N ALA A 176 -10.87 -18.83 -3.88
CA ALA A 176 -10.61 -18.55 -5.28
C ALA A 176 -11.53 -17.44 -5.83
N LEU A 177 -12.80 -17.42 -5.43
CA LEU A 177 -13.73 -16.35 -5.74
C LEU A 177 -13.26 -15.02 -5.13
N GLN A 178 -12.86 -15.01 -3.86
CA GLN A 178 -12.35 -13.81 -3.19
C GLN A 178 -11.08 -13.27 -3.87
N SER A 179 -10.19 -14.16 -4.28
CA SER A 179 -8.98 -13.80 -5.05
C SER A 179 -9.32 -13.23 -6.42
N LEU A 180 -10.31 -13.81 -7.11
CA LEU A 180 -10.79 -13.30 -8.40
C LEU A 180 -11.42 -11.91 -8.25
N VAL A 181 -12.30 -11.72 -7.27
CA VAL A 181 -12.95 -10.43 -6.98
C VAL A 181 -11.92 -9.37 -6.61
N SER A 182 -10.96 -9.70 -5.74
CA SER A 182 -9.88 -8.78 -5.34
C SER A 182 -9.01 -8.40 -6.54
N SER A 183 -8.68 -9.37 -7.39
CA SER A 183 -7.92 -9.12 -8.62
C SER A 183 -8.68 -8.18 -9.55
N LEU A 184 -9.98 -8.39 -9.77
CA LEU A 184 -10.84 -7.55 -10.61
C LEU A 184 -11.00 -6.12 -10.05
N HIS A 185 -11.12 -5.99 -8.73
CA HIS A 185 -11.26 -4.70 -8.07
C HIS A 185 -9.94 -3.90 -8.06
N THR A 186 -8.82 -4.60 -7.94
CA THR A 186 -7.49 -4.00 -7.79
C THR A 186 -6.70 -4.01 -9.11
N VAL A 187 -7.35 -4.29 -10.25
CA VAL A 187 -6.68 -4.40 -11.56
C VAL A 187 -5.76 -3.21 -11.76
N ILE A 188 -4.47 -3.51 -11.79
CA ILE A 188 -3.45 -2.56 -12.18
C ILE A 188 -3.62 -2.38 -13.69
N GLN A 189 -3.81 -1.13 -14.13
CA GLN A 189 -3.94 -0.80 -15.55
C GLN A 189 -2.81 -1.47 -16.36
N GLY A 190 -3.17 -2.28 -17.35
CA GLY A 190 -2.24 -2.99 -18.23
C GLY A 190 -1.93 -4.45 -17.85
N VAL A 191 -2.45 -4.97 -16.73
CA VAL A 191 -2.32 -6.40 -16.38
C VAL A 191 -3.61 -7.15 -16.72
N SER A 192 -3.55 -8.08 -17.67
CA SER A 192 -4.66 -8.96 -18.00
C SER A 192 -4.84 -10.03 -16.92
N ILE A 193 -6.07 -10.26 -16.48
CA ILE A 193 -6.40 -11.36 -15.57
C ILE A 193 -6.64 -12.63 -16.40
N THR A 194 -5.69 -13.55 -16.34
CA THR A 194 -5.73 -14.85 -17.03
C THR A 194 -5.76 -16.04 -16.08
N GLY A 195 -5.46 -15.83 -14.79
CA GLY A 195 -5.28 -16.90 -13.81
C GLY A 195 -3.86 -17.48 -13.78
N GLN A 196 -3.66 -18.53 -12.99
CA GLN A 196 -2.38 -19.19 -12.80
C GLN A 196 -2.04 -20.09 -13.99
N THR A 197 -0.94 -19.80 -14.67
CA THR A 197 -0.45 -20.60 -15.81
C THR A 197 0.32 -21.85 -15.40
N GLY A 198 0.76 -21.93 -14.14
CA GLY A 198 1.42 -23.12 -13.60
C GLY A 198 0.52 -24.36 -13.60
N SER A 199 1.13 -25.54 -13.66
CA SER A 199 0.38 -26.78 -13.52
C SER A 199 -0.13 -26.92 -12.08
N LYS A 200 -1.32 -27.51 -11.91
CA LYS A 200 -1.93 -27.72 -10.59
C LYS A 200 -0.97 -28.44 -9.61
N SER A 201 -0.28 -29.48 -10.08
CA SER A 201 0.66 -30.24 -9.26
C SER A 201 1.89 -29.41 -8.82
N ALA A 202 2.42 -28.55 -9.69
CA ALA A 202 3.54 -27.68 -9.33
C ALA A 202 3.13 -26.64 -8.28
N LEU A 203 1.95 -26.05 -8.46
CA LEU A 203 1.39 -25.05 -7.55
C LEU A 203 1.06 -25.62 -6.17
N GLU A 204 0.63 -26.89 -6.09
CA GLU A 204 0.41 -27.58 -4.82
C GLU A 204 1.72 -27.94 -4.10
N LYS A 205 2.76 -28.36 -4.84
CA LYS A 205 4.04 -28.77 -4.25
C LYS A 205 4.89 -27.59 -3.77
N ASN A 206 4.93 -26.51 -4.54
CA ASN A 206 5.78 -25.35 -4.21
C ASN A 206 5.16 -24.03 -4.69
N ALA A 207 4.09 -23.61 -4.02
CA ALA A 207 3.41 -22.36 -4.30
C ALA A 207 4.33 -21.13 -4.23
N GLY A 208 5.36 -21.13 -3.37
CA GLY A 208 6.26 -19.99 -3.22
C GLY A 208 7.09 -19.67 -4.47
N VAL A 209 7.30 -20.66 -5.34
CA VAL A 209 8.09 -20.51 -6.58
C VAL A 209 7.19 -20.38 -7.80
N PHE A 210 6.10 -21.15 -7.84
CA PHE A 210 5.30 -21.31 -9.06
C PHE A 210 4.06 -20.42 -9.12
N LEU A 211 3.63 -19.82 -8.01
CA LEU A 211 2.46 -18.96 -7.98
C LEU A 211 2.81 -17.56 -8.48
N ASN A 212 2.03 -17.05 -9.43
CA ASN A 212 2.12 -15.66 -9.85
C ASN A 212 1.29 -14.78 -8.90
N PRO A 213 1.91 -13.85 -8.12
CA PRO A 213 1.21 -13.00 -7.17
C PRO A 213 0.31 -11.94 -7.83
N ASP A 214 0.49 -11.69 -9.13
CA ASP A 214 -0.30 -10.71 -9.88
C ASP A 214 -1.53 -11.35 -10.55
N GLN A 215 -1.76 -12.65 -10.34
CA GLN A 215 -2.89 -13.40 -10.89
C GLN A 215 -3.72 -14.04 -9.77
N PRO A 216 -5.04 -14.18 -9.95
CA PRO A 216 -5.91 -14.80 -8.95
C PRO A 216 -5.58 -16.29 -8.74
N LEU A 217 -6.00 -16.85 -7.61
CA LEU A 217 -5.83 -18.26 -7.22
C LEU A 217 -6.75 -19.24 -7.99
N VAL A 218 -6.90 -19.03 -9.30
CA VAL A 218 -7.70 -19.88 -10.21
C VAL A 218 -6.80 -20.43 -11.31
N GLN A 219 -7.16 -21.59 -11.84
CA GLN A 219 -6.47 -22.16 -13.00
C GLN A 219 -6.56 -21.21 -14.19
N GLY A 220 -5.46 -21.12 -14.96
CA GLY A 220 -5.39 -20.37 -16.19
C GLY A 220 -6.59 -20.64 -17.09
N LEU A 221 -7.32 -19.57 -17.43
CA LEU A 221 -8.51 -19.63 -18.26
C LEU A 221 -8.12 -19.58 -19.73
N VAL A 222 -8.60 -20.54 -20.49
CA VAL A 222 -8.49 -20.55 -21.96
C VAL A 222 -9.88 -20.32 -22.51
N ILE A 223 -10.07 -19.19 -23.18
CA ILE A 223 -11.36 -18.85 -23.81
C ILE A 223 -11.37 -19.48 -25.20
N SER A 224 -12.29 -20.42 -25.43
CA SER A 224 -12.46 -21.06 -26.73
C SER A 224 -13.38 -20.24 -27.64
N GLU A 225 -13.33 -20.47 -28.95
CA GLU A 225 -14.32 -19.89 -29.89
C GLU A 225 -15.76 -20.25 -29.51
N SER A 226 -15.97 -21.45 -28.96
CA SER A 226 -17.31 -21.89 -28.54
C SER A 226 -17.85 -21.06 -27.37
N ASP A 227 -16.96 -20.60 -26.48
CA ASP A 227 -17.33 -19.74 -25.35
C ASP A 227 -17.68 -18.33 -25.83
N ILE A 228 -16.94 -17.83 -26.82
CA ILE A 228 -17.21 -16.54 -27.47
C ILE A 228 -18.59 -16.58 -28.13
N ARG A 229 -18.87 -17.59 -28.96
CA ARG A 229 -20.17 -17.73 -29.65
C ARG A 229 -21.34 -17.82 -28.68
N LYS A 230 -21.22 -18.60 -27.60
CA LYS A 230 -22.26 -18.67 -26.55
C LYS A 230 -22.50 -17.32 -25.89
N GLN A 231 -21.45 -16.55 -25.65
CA GLN A 231 -21.59 -15.23 -25.04
C GLN A 231 -22.23 -14.23 -26.01
N GLU A 232 -21.87 -14.26 -27.29
CA GLU A 232 -22.50 -13.45 -28.34
C GLU A 232 -24.00 -13.76 -28.47
N GLU A 233 -24.38 -15.04 -28.45
CA GLU A 233 -25.78 -15.47 -28.48
C GLU A 233 -26.58 -14.93 -27.29
N ARG A 234 -26.01 -14.98 -26.08
CA ARG A 234 -26.64 -14.41 -24.88
C ARG A 234 -26.85 -12.90 -25.00
N VAL A 235 -25.86 -12.18 -25.53
CA VAL A 235 -25.94 -10.73 -25.76
C VAL A 235 -27.02 -10.41 -26.81
N LEU A 236 -27.07 -11.18 -27.90
CA LEU A 236 -28.08 -11.03 -28.94
C LEU A 236 -29.49 -11.26 -28.37
N SER A 237 -29.69 -12.35 -27.62
CA SER A 237 -30.97 -12.63 -26.96
C SER A 237 -31.41 -11.50 -26.02
N ALA A 238 -30.49 -10.96 -25.22
CA ALA A 238 -30.78 -9.83 -24.34
C ALA A 238 -31.15 -8.55 -25.11
N ARG A 239 -30.46 -8.27 -26.23
CA ARG A 239 -30.78 -7.14 -27.12
C ARG A 239 -32.15 -7.26 -27.75
N VAL A 240 -32.53 -8.46 -28.20
CA VAL A 240 -33.87 -8.72 -28.76
C VAL A 240 -34.94 -8.49 -27.71
N LYS A 241 -34.77 -9.05 -26.50
CA LYS A 241 -35.70 -8.82 -25.38
C LYS A 241 -35.86 -7.35 -25.04
N LEU A 242 -34.75 -6.59 -25.03
CA LEU A 242 -34.78 -5.15 -24.80
C LEU A 242 -35.56 -4.42 -25.91
N GLN A 243 -35.34 -4.79 -27.17
CA GLN A 243 -36.04 -4.21 -28.32
C GLN A 243 -37.55 -4.47 -28.26
N GLU A 244 -37.97 -5.67 -27.86
CA GLU A 244 -39.39 -6.00 -27.67
C GLU A 244 -40.01 -5.18 -26.54
N ALA A 245 -39.33 -5.08 -25.39
CA ALA A 245 -39.79 -4.27 -24.27
C ALA A 245 -39.94 -2.78 -24.65
N LEU A 246 -39.00 -2.25 -25.44
CA LEU A 246 -39.08 -0.87 -25.96
C LEU A 246 -40.19 -0.65 -26.99
N ARG A 247 -40.55 -1.69 -27.76
CA ARG A 247 -41.69 -1.63 -28.69
C ARG A 247 -43.04 -1.73 -27.99
N SER A 248 -43.08 -2.31 -26.79
CA SER A 248 -44.29 -2.42 -25.97
C SER A 248 -44.59 -1.19 -25.11
N LEU A 249 -43.70 -0.19 -25.15
CA LEU A 249 -43.80 1.11 -24.47
C LEU A 249 -44.43 2.15 -25.40
#